data_AF-A0A2V9SCC6-F1
#
_entry.id   AF-A0A2V9SCC6-F1
#
_cell.length_a   1.000
_cell.length_b   1.000
_cell.length_c   1.000
_cell.angle_alpha   90.00
_cell.angle_beta   90.00
_cell.angle_gamma   90.00
#
_symmetry.space_group_name_H-M   'P 1'
#
loop_
_entity.id
_entity.type
_entity.pdbx_description
1 polymer ?
#
loop_
_entity_poly.entity_id
_entity_poly.type
_entity_poly.pdbx_seq_one_letter_code
_entity_poly.pdbx_strand_id
1 'polypeptide(L)'
;MLDRGGLNRREILQKCLALGSITLIASSSRAAMLLAFEEKELRKPTPANELGPFYKKRAPETATLRAPGDPGMPLSVSGQILDTRGEKLPNVVVEVWQTDHLGHYDLDGYRYRAKLPADGSGNYKFESVMPGHYPDRVCQHIHYLVTAPGHKPLVTQLYFATDPVFEGDPDKNFNRDPLIHNRELVRPVMLVGDPKDIHAAVNFELCLERV
;
A
#
# COMPACT_ATOMS: atom_id res chain seq x y z
N MET A 1 61.40 35.88 -30.08
CA MET A 1 61.58 34.42 -30.21
C MET A 1 61.35 33.83 -28.83
N LEU A 2 60.24 33.10 -28.67
CA LEU A 2 59.76 32.59 -27.38
C LEU A 2 60.58 31.37 -26.96
N ASP A 3 61.21 31.43 -25.79
CA ASP A 3 61.80 30.27 -25.12
C ASP A 3 61.13 30.01 -23.77
N ARG A 4 60.90 28.72 -23.50
CA ARG A 4 60.01 28.14 -22.50
C ARG A 4 60.74 27.90 -21.17
N GLY A 5 60.43 28.69 -20.14
CA GLY A 5 60.80 28.37 -18.76
C GLY A 5 59.66 27.68 -18.02
N GLY A 6 59.45 26.38 -18.26
CA GLY A 6 58.49 25.57 -17.50
C GLY A 6 59.03 25.25 -16.10
N LEU A 7 58.18 25.38 -15.08
CA LEU A 7 58.51 25.07 -13.67
C LEU A 7 58.96 23.62 -13.49
N ASN A 8 60.00 23.41 -12.68
CA ASN A 8 60.52 22.08 -12.34
C ASN A 8 59.57 21.38 -11.34
N ARG A 9 59.43 20.04 -11.44
CA ARG A 9 58.70 19.18 -10.49
C ARG A 9 58.99 19.50 -9.01
N ARG A 10 60.22 19.89 -8.68
CA ARG A 10 60.62 20.24 -7.30
C ARG A 10 60.00 21.56 -6.80
N GLU A 11 59.80 22.53 -7.70
CA GLU A 11 59.15 23.82 -7.38
C GLU A 11 57.64 23.68 -7.26
N ILE A 12 57.02 22.78 -8.03
CA ILE A 12 55.58 22.46 -7.91
C ILE A 12 55.30 21.81 -6.56
N LEU A 13 56.12 20.85 -6.13
CA LEU A 13 56.01 20.17 -4.83
C LEU A 13 56.23 21.13 -3.65
N GLN A 14 57.16 22.08 -3.75
CA GLN A 14 57.35 23.10 -2.71
C GLN A 14 56.19 24.10 -2.64
N LYS A 15 55.56 24.46 -3.78
CA LYS A 15 54.40 25.36 -3.79
C LYS A 15 53.10 24.69 -3.32
N CYS A 16 52.95 23.37 -3.46
CA CYS A 16 51.78 22.63 -2.96
C CYS A 16 51.77 22.41 -1.44
N LEU A 17 52.91 22.59 -0.73
CA LEU A 17 52.98 22.47 0.73
C LEU A 17 52.70 23.80 1.47
N ALA A 18 52.75 24.95 0.78
CA ALA A 18 52.55 26.27 1.39
C ALA A 18 51.11 26.83 1.25
N LEU A 19 50.25 26.20 0.45
CA LEU A 19 48.83 26.53 0.34
C LEU A 19 48.05 25.22 0.43
N GLY A 20 47.51 24.93 1.61
CA GLY A 20 46.77 23.71 1.92
C GLY A 20 45.47 23.57 1.13
N SER A 21 45.59 23.19 -0.14
CA SER A 21 44.44 22.92 -1.01
C SER A 21 44.79 21.82 -2.01
N ILE A 22 45.00 20.60 -1.49
CA ILE A 22 44.78 19.40 -2.28
C ILE A 22 43.30 19.09 -2.16
N THR A 23 42.51 19.50 -3.14
CA THR A 23 41.21 18.87 -3.39
C THR A 23 41.51 17.45 -3.84
N LEU A 24 41.51 16.51 -2.89
CA LEU A 24 41.39 15.09 -3.21
C LEU A 24 40.04 14.92 -3.92
N ILE A 25 40.08 14.74 -5.23
CA ILE A 25 38.98 14.07 -5.93
C ILE A 25 38.95 12.68 -5.33
N ALA A 26 37.97 12.42 -4.46
CA ALA A 26 37.77 11.12 -3.87
C ALA A 26 37.62 10.13 -5.02
N SER A 27 38.61 9.24 -5.16
CA SER A 27 38.50 8.05 -5.97
C SER A 27 37.38 7.21 -5.34
N SER A 28 36.13 7.42 -5.77
CA SER A 28 35.05 6.51 -5.45
C SER A 28 35.49 5.15 -5.96
N SER A 29 35.87 4.26 -5.04
CA SER A 29 36.33 2.92 -5.36
C SER A 29 35.22 2.24 -6.16
N ARG A 30 35.58 1.38 -7.12
CA ARG A 30 34.59 0.56 -7.85
C ARG A 30 33.65 -0.18 -6.88
N ALA A 31 34.10 -0.46 -5.66
CA ALA A 31 33.30 -1.00 -4.58
C ALA A 31 32.15 -0.06 -4.12
N ALA A 32 32.39 1.24 -3.96
CA ALA A 32 31.33 2.20 -3.62
C ALA A 32 30.30 2.36 -4.76
N MET A 33 30.76 2.23 -6.01
CA MET A 33 29.88 2.25 -7.18
C MET A 33 29.12 0.93 -7.37
N LEU A 34 29.70 -0.23 -7.01
CA LEU A 34 29.00 -1.52 -6.96
C LEU A 34 27.96 -1.58 -5.84
N LEU A 35 28.26 -1.01 -4.67
CA LEU A 35 27.30 -0.89 -3.57
C LEU A 35 26.13 0.06 -3.90
N ALA A 36 26.33 1.01 -4.81
CA ALA A 36 25.25 1.87 -5.32
C ALA A 36 24.30 1.16 -6.30
N PHE A 37 24.66 -0.05 -6.76
CA PHE A 37 23.79 -0.96 -7.50
C PHE A 37 23.41 -2.15 -6.61
N GLU A 38 22.98 -1.89 -5.38
CA GLU A 38 22.15 -2.86 -4.68
C GLU A 38 20.82 -2.90 -5.45
N GLU A 39 20.66 -3.89 -6.34
CA GLU A 39 19.37 -4.17 -6.96
C GLU A 39 18.40 -4.50 -5.84
N LYS A 40 17.63 -3.51 -5.43
CA LYS A 40 16.55 -3.70 -4.47
C LYS A 40 15.58 -4.69 -5.09
N GLU A 41 15.49 -5.87 -4.47
CA GLU A 41 14.52 -6.90 -4.84
C GLU A 41 13.14 -6.27 -4.99
N LEU A 42 12.55 -6.44 -6.18
CA LEU A 42 11.27 -5.84 -6.48
C LEU A 42 10.19 -6.49 -5.64
N ARG A 43 9.32 -5.66 -5.08
CA ARG A 43 8.10 -6.11 -4.40
C ARG A 43 7.17 -6.73 -5.42
N LYS A 44 6.51 -7.82 -5.02
CA LYS A 44 5.40 -8.39 -5.80
C LYS A 44 4.21 -7.42 -5.78
N PRO A 45 3.56 -7.16 -6.93
CA PRO A 45 2.29 -6.44 -6.95
C PRO A 45 1.24 -7.15 -6.10
N THR A 46 0.33 -6.40 -5.49
CA THR A 46 -0.81 -6.99 -4.81
C THR A 46 -1.64 -7.80 -5.81
N PRO A 47 -2.05 -9.04 -5.50
CA PRO A 47 -2.85 -9.84 -6.39
C PRO A 47 -4.16 -9.17 -6.74
N ALA A 48 -4.50 -9.22 -8.03
CA ALA A 48 -5.81 -8.81 -8.47
C ALA A 48 -6.87 -9.80 -7.98
N ASN A 49 -8.10 -9.30 -7.83
CA ASN A 49 -9.28 -10.12 -7.59
C ASN A 49 -10.45 -9.56 -8.42
N GLU A 50 -11.58 -10.26 -8.44
CA GLU A 50 -12.71 -9.84 -9.24
C GLU A 50 -13.34 -8.52 -8.75
N LEU A 51 -13.88 -7.73 -9.69
CA LEU A 51 -14.63 -6.51 -9.37
C LEU A 51 -15.98 -6.82 -8.69
N GLY A 52 -16.57 -7.98 -9.00
CA GLY A 52 -17.92 -8.31 -8.62
C GLY A 52 -18.97 -7.43 -9.31
N PRO A 53 -20.27 -7.75 -9.15
CA PRO A 53 -21.35 -7.07 -9.87
C PRO A 53 -21.79 -5.76 -9.20
N PHE A 54 -21.32 -5.48 -7.98
CA PHE A 54 -21.87 -4.42 -7.14
C PHE A 54 -21.05 -3.13 -7.14
N TYR A 55 -20.04 -2.96 -7.99
CA TYR A 55 -19.31 -1.68 -8.08
C TYR A 55 -20.23 -0.54 -8.57
N LYS A 56 -20.18 0.62 -7.90
CA LYS A 56 -20.92 1.84 -8.29
C LYS A 56 -19.95 3.01 -8.41
N LYS A 57 -19.88 3.61 -9.61
CA LYS A 57 -19.12 4.86 -9.85
C LYS A 57 -19.70 6.02 -9.04
N ARG A 58 -18.86 7.03 -8.77
CA ARG A 58 -19.25 8.29 -8.09
C ARG A 58 -19.70 8.08 -6.65
N ALA A 59 -19.10 7.12 -5.95
CA ALA A 59 -19.20 7.04 -4.50
C ALA A 59 -18.75 8.38 -3.87
N PRO A 60 -19.36 8.78 -2.74
CA PRO A 60 -19.01 10.03 -2.07
C PRO A 60 -17.55 10.02 -1.62
N GLU A 61 -16.93 11.19 -1.59
CA GLU A 61 -15.59 11.35 -1.06
C GLU A 61 -15.63 11.43 0.47
N THR A 62 -15.21 10.37 1.16
CA THR A 62 -15.28 10.26 2.63
C THR A 62 -14.32 9.20 3.17
N ALA A 63 -13.83 9.39 4.39
CA ALA A 63 -13.09 8.37 5.15
C ALA A 63 -13.98 7.65 6.18
N THR A 64 -15.29 7.88 6.17
CA THR A 64 -16.24 7.24 7.08
C THR A 64 -17.40 6.67 6.26
N LEU A 65 -17.43 5.36 6.16
CA LEU A 65 -18.36 4.56 5.35
C LEU A 65 -19.65 4.22 6.10
N ARG A 66 -19.59 4.21 7.44
CA ARG A 66 -20.71 3.94 8.34
C ARG A 66 -21.34 5.24 8.86
N ALA A 67 -22.64 5.23 9.14
CA ALA A 67 -23.29 6.30 9.87
C ALA A 67 -23.27 6.03 11.39
N PRO A 68 -23.44 7.07 12.23
CA PRO A 68 -23.71 6.88 13.65
C PRO A 68 -24.90 5.96 13.88
N GLY A 69 -24.73 4.96 14.75
CA GLY A 69 -25.76 3.97 15.06
C GLY A 69 -25.84 2.78 14.09
N ASP A 70 -24.99 2.73 13.06
CA ASP A 70 -24.96 1.55 12.18
C ASP A 70 -24.60 0.30 12.97
N PRO A 71 -25.39 -0.77 12.85
CA PRO A 71 -25.14 -2.05 13.50
C PRO A 71 -23.90 -2.74 12.93
N GLY A 72 -23.36 -3.68 13.71
CA GLY A 72 -22.14 -4.41 13.39
C GLY A 72 -20.93 -3.90 14.19
N MET A 73 -19.89 -4.73 14.20
CA MET A 73 -18.64 -4.42 14.88
C MET A 73 -17.95 -3.25 14.16
N PRO A 74 -17.64 -2.12 14.81
CA PRO A 74 -16.89 -1.03 14.20
C PRO A 74 -15.53 -1.52 13.66
N LEU A 75 -15.10 -0.98 12.53
CA LEU A 75 -13.89 -1.39 11.83
C LEU A 75 -13.10 -0.17 11.34
N SER A 76 -11.84 -0.04 11.77
CA SER A 76 -10.86 0.87 11.20
C SER A 76 -9.95 0.12 10.23
N VAL A 77 -9.86 0.56 8.97
CA VAL A 77 -8.93 0.01 7.99
C VAL A 77 -7.91 1.06 7.61
N SER A 78 -6.64 0.68 7.54
CA SER A 78 -5.55 1.57 7.13
C SER A 78 -4.52 0.85 6.26
N GLY A 79 -3.71 1.59 5.51
CA GLY A 79 -2.66 1.00 4.70
C GLY A 79 -1.78 2.02 4.01
N GLN A 80 -0.74 1.52 3.34
CA GLN A 80 0.11 2.28 2.44
C GLN A 80 -0.05 1.76 1.01
N ILE A 81 0.24 2.61 0.04
CA ILE A 81 0.18 2.32 -1.38
C ILE A 81 1.56 2.58 -1.96
N LEU A 82 2.19 1.51 -2.40
CA LEU A 82 3.57 1.48 -2.87
C LEU A 82 3.61 1.06 -4.35
N ASP A 83 4.73 1.33 -5.04
CA ASP A 83 5.06 0.64 -6.28
C ASP A 83 5.93 -0.60 -6.03
N THR A 84 6.25 -1.33 -7.10
CA THR A 84 7.11 -2.53 -7.03
C THR A 84 8.55 -2.23 -6.59
N ARG A 85 8.99 -0.97 -6.55
CA ARG A 85 10.29 -0.57 -5.96
C ARG A 85 10.15 -0.24 -4.47
N GLY A 86 8.94 -0.27 -3.93
CA GLY A 86 8.63 0.09 -2.55
C GLY A 86 8.53 1.59 -2.30
N GLU A 87 8.38 2.39 -3.35
CA GLU A 87 8.20 3.84 -3.23
C GLU A 87 6.73 4.18 -3.01
N LYS A 88 6.45 5.12 -2.09
CA LYS A 88 5.08 5.57 -1.82
C LYS A 88 4.53 6.32 -3.04
N LEU A 89 3.28 6.01 -3.40
CA LEU A 89 2.64 6.63 -4.55
C LEU A 89 1.82 7.88 -4.16
N PRO A 90 2.15 9.07 -4.70
CA PRO A 90 1.30 10.24 -4.55
C PRO A 90 0.11 10.17 -5.53
N ASN A 91 -0.92 10.98 -5.28
CA ASN A 91 -2.09 11.13 -6.17
C ASN A 91 -2.82 9.82 -6.51
N VAL A 92 -2.84 8.88 -5.56
CA VAL A 92 -3.59 7.64 -5.69
C VAL A 92 -5.08 7.92 -5.43
N VAL A 93 -5.94 7.32 -6.24
CA VAL A 93 -7.37 7.23 -5.97
C VAL A 93 -7.67 5.82 -5.47
N VAL A 94 -8.28 5.75 -4.29
CA VAL A 94 -8.76 4.50 -3.68
C VAL A 94 -10.27 4.56 -3.60
N GLU A 95 -10.94 3.61 -4.24
CA GLU A 95 -12.38 3.39 -4.10
C GLU A 95 -12.60 2.07 -3.36
N VAL A 96 -13.46 2.10 -2.34
CA VAL A 96 -13.80 0.94 -1.52
C VAL A 96 -15.30 0.73 -1.48
N TRP A 97 -15.73 -0.53 -1.46
CA TRP A 97 -17.12 -0.92 -1.24
C TRP A 97 -17.22 -2.27 -0.55
N GLN A 98 -18.26 -2.44 0.26
CA GLN A 98 -18.55 -3.67 0.99
C GLN A 98 -20.05 -3.80 1.26
N THR A 99 -20.44 -4.92 1.85
CA THR A 99 -21.76 -5.12 2.45
C THR A 99 -21.88 -4.45 3.82
N ASP A 100 -23.12 -4.34 4.31
CA ASP A 100 -23.40 -4.15 5.72
C ASP A 100 -23.03 -5.39 6.55
N HIS A 101 -23.23 -5.33 7.87
CA HIS A 101 -22.96 -6.42 8.81
C HIS A 101 -23.79 -7.71 8.59
N LEU A 102 -24.84 -7.68 7.76
CA LEU A 102 -25.70 -8.83 7.42
C LEU A 102 -25.45 -9.37 6.01
N GLY A 103 -24.52 -8.77 5.26
CA GLY A 103 -24.18 -9.22 3.91
C GLY A 103 -24.98 -8.54 2.80
N HIS A 104 -25.62 -7.39 3.06
CA HIS A 104 -26.37 -6.66 2.03
C HIS A 104 -25.57 -5.48 1.48
N TYR A 105 -25.51 -5.37 0.15
CA TYR A 105 -25.05 -4.14 -0.50
C TYR A 105 -26.20 -3.12 -0.56
N ASP A 106 -25.88 -1.86 -0.31
CA ASP A 106 -26.77 -0.76 -0.67
C ASP A 106 -26.82 -0.59 -2.20
N LEU A 107 -27.96 -0.95 -2.78
CA LEU A 107 -28.20 -0.89 -4.22
C LEU A 107 -28.79 0.46 -4.65
N ASP A 108 -29.52 1.13 -3.76
CA ASP A 108 -30.18 2.40 -4.04
C ASP A 108 -29.21 3.58 -3.81
N GLY A 109 -28.52 3.59 -2.67
CA GLY A 109 -27.62 4.65 -2.23
C GLY A 109 -26.13 4.32 -2.37
N TYR A 110 -25.34 4.86 -1.44
CA TYR A 110 -23.89 4.65 -1.37
C TYR A 110 -23.40 4.27 0.04
N ARG A 111 -24.27 3.72 0.91
CA ARG A 111 -23.81 3.23 2.22
C ARG A 111 -22.71 2.20 2.04
N TYR A 112 -21.68 2.30 2.88
CA TYR A 112 -20.50 1.45 2.83
C TYR A 112 -19.72 1.51 1.51
N ARG A 113 -19.78 2.65 0.81
CA ARG A 113 -19.00 2.94 -0.39
C ARG A 113 -18.33 4.29 -0.26
N ALA A 114 -17.07 4.37 -0.65
CA ALA A 114 -16.37 5.64 -0.65
C ALA A 114 -15.32 5.70 -1.75
N LYS A 115 -15.11 6.90 -2.27
CA LYS A 115 -13.81 7.32 -2.78
C LYS A 115 -13.06 7.92 -1.59
N LEU A 116 -11.90 7.38 -1.24
CA LEU A 116 -11.15 7.89 -0.10
C LEU A 116 -10.50 9.24 -0.46
N PRO A 117 -10.49 10.22 0.47
CA PRO A 117 -9.74 11.45 0.29
C PRO A 117 -8.26 11.16 0.04
N ALA A 118 -7.64 11.88 -0.89
CA ALA A 118 -6.22 11.75 -1.15
C ALA A 118 -5.41 12.29 0.04
N ASP A 119 -4.51 11.50 0.60
CA ASP A 119 -3.62 11.94 1.68
C ASP A 119 -2.31 12.59 1.17
N GLY A 120 -2.08 12.53 -0.15
CA GLY A 120 -0.88 13.02 -0.85
C GLY A 120 0.41 12.26 -0.53
N SER A 121 0.38 11.33 0.42
CA SER A 121 1.55 10.67 1.02
C SER A 121 1.53 9.15 0.81
N GLY A 122 0.58 8.64 0.03
CA GLY A 122 0.45 7.21 -0.29
C GLY A 122 -0.02 6.39 0.89
N ASN A 123 -0.72 6.97 1.86
CA ASN A 123 -1.41 6.24 2.91
C ASN A 123 -2.91 6.41 2.74
N TYR A 124 -3.69 5.51 3.34
CA TYR A 124 -5.12 5.65 3.38
C TYR A 124 -5.64 5.13 4.73
N LYS A 125 -6.78 5.67 5.14
CA LYS A 125 -7.51 5.20 6.31
C LYS A 125 -9.00 5.44 6.09
N PHE A 126 -9.83 4.51 6.56
CA PHE A 126 -11.26 4.72 6.67
C PHE A 126 -11.89 3.94 7.82
N GLU A 127 -13.06 4.40 8.25
CA GLU A 127 -13.88 3.79 9.29
C GLU A 127 -15.14 3.18 8.66
N SER A 128 -15.50 1.97 9.06
CA SER A 128 -16.64 1.19 8.56
C SER A 128 -17.14 0.24 9.67
N VAL A 129 -17.92 -0.77 9.29
CA VAL A 129 -18.26 -1.93 10.13
C VAL A 129 -17.71 -3.20 9.48
N MET A 130 -17.48 -4.25 10.27
CA MET A 130 -17.17 -5.58 9.74
C MET A 130 -18.29 -6.02 8.78
N PRO A 131 -17.97 -6.39 7.52
CA PRO A 131 -18.97 -6.83 6.56
C PRO A 131 -19.51 -8.21 6.94
N GLY A 132 -20.79 -8.45 6.62
CA GLY A 132 -21.43 -9.75 6.77
C GLY A 132 -21.20 -10.67 5.57
N HIS A 133 -21.38 -11.97 5.81
CA HIS A 133 -21.36 -13.01 4.77
C HIS A 133 -22.62 -12.95 3.91
N TYR A 134 -22.53 -13.39 2.66
CA TYR A 134 -23.69 -13.53 1.77
C TYR A 134 -23.56 -14.75 0.85
N PRO A 135 -24.66 -15.34 0.34
CA PRO A 135 -24.64 -16.68 -0.27
C PRO A 135 -23.63 -16.90 -1.39
N ASP A 136 -23.36 -15.88 -2.20
CA ASP A 136 -22.42 -15.98 -3.33
C ASP A 136 -20.94 -15.92 -2.91
N ARG A 137 -20.67 -15.50 -1.66
CA ARG A 137 -19.32 -15.23 -1.15
C ARG A 137 -19.17 -15.71 0.29
N VAL A 138 -18.39 -16.77 0.46
CA VAL A 138 -18.27 -17.45 1.74
C VAL A 138 -17.47 -16.64 2.76
N CYS A 139 -16.44 -15.89 2.36
CA CYS A 139 -15.70 -15.02 3.29
C CYS A 139 -16.15 -13.56 3.28
N GLN A 140 -16.06 -12.92 4.43
CA GLN A 140 -16.16 -11.48 4.62
C GLN A 140 -15.06 -10.77 3.85
N HIS A 141 -15.41 -9.69 3.13
CA HIS A 141 -14.45 -8.95 2.32
C HIS A 141 -14.81 -7.48 2.12
N ILE A 142 -13.80 -6.68 1.81
CA ILE A 142 -13.92 -5.30 1.31
C ILE A 142 -13.26 -5.22 -0.05
N HIS A 143 -13.96 -4.71 -1.05
CA HIS A 143 -13.38 -4.51 -2.36
C HIS A 143 -12.61 -3.19 -2.47
N TYR A 144 -11.61 -3.21 -3.34
CA TYR A 144 -10.76 -2.07 -3.67
C TYR A 144 -10.68 -1.90 -5.19
N LEU A 145 -10.77 -0.65 -5.65
CA LEU A 145 -10.28 -0.20 -6.94
C LEU A 145 -9.27 0.92 -6.69
N VAL A 146 -8.03 0.70 -7.13
CA VAL A 146 -6.90 1.59 -6.87
C VAL A 146 -6.29 2.03 -8.20
N THR A 147 -6.14 3.34 -8.39
CA THR A 147 -5.55 3.90 -9.60
C THR A 147 -4.52 4.96 -9.25
N ALA A 148 -3.42 4.98 -9.99
CA ALA A 148 -2.36 5.96 -9.85
C ALA A 148 -1.76 6.28 -11.23
N PRO A 149 -1.33 7.53 -11.49
CA PRO A 149 -0.65 7.88 -12.74
C PRO A 149 0.56 6.98 -13.00
N GLY A 150 0.69 6.46 -14.22
CA GLY A 150 1.80 5.60 -14.63
C GLY A 150 1.77 4.16 -14.07
N HIS A 151 0.65 3.74 -13.48
CA HIS A 151 0.47 2.41 -12.90
C HIS A 151 -0.77 1.72 -13.46
N LYS A 152 -0.74 0.38 -13.49
CA LYS A 152 -1.91 -0.42 -13.85
C LYS A 152 -2.99 -0.25 -12.77
N PRO A 153 -4.26 -0.03 -13.14
CA PRO A 153 -5.37 -0.10 -12.19
C PRO A 153 -5.39 -1.45 -11.47
N LEU A 154 -5.55 -1.43 -10.15
CA LEU A 154 -5.66 -2.63 -9.33
C LEU A 154 -7.10 -2.76 -8.83
N VAL A 155 -7.78 -3.83 -9.24
CA VAL A 155 -8.99 -4.32 -8.58
C VAL A 155 -8.58 -5.47 -7.68
N THR A 156 -8.89 -5.39 -6.40
CA THR A 156 -8.54 -6.43 -5.42
C THR A 156 -9.53 -6.41 -4.26
N GLN A 157 -9.31 -7.29 -3.29
CA GLN A 157 -10.17 -7.45 -2.13
C GLN A 157 -9.34 -7.72 -0.87
N LEU A 158 -9.80 -7.17 0.24
CA LEU A 158 -9.32 -7.45 1.60
C LEU A 158 -10.21 -8.51 2.23
N TYR A 159 -9.62 -9.58 2.77
CA TYR A 159 -10.30 -10.60 3.57
C TYR A 159 -9.79 -10.60 5.00
N PHE A 160 -10.59 -11.12 5.94
CA PHE A 160 -10.31 -11.04 7.38
C PHE A 160 -9.87 -12.39 7.93
N ALA A 161 -8.70 -12.47 8.56
CA ALA A 161 -8.16 -13.72 9.12
C ALA A 161 -9.05 -14.33 10.22
N THR A 162 -9.94 -13.54 10.81
CA THR A 162 -10.91 -13.96 11.83
C THR A 162 -12.15 -14.63 11.22
N ASP A 163 -12.25 -14.72 9.90
CA ASP A 163 -13.38 -15.34 9.23
C ASP A 163 -13.51 -16.83 9.63
N PRO A 164 -14.69 -17.28 10.09
CA PRO A 164 -14.89 -18.64 10.56
C PRO A 164 -14.69 -19.70 9.47
N VAL A 165 -14.80 -19.34 8.18
CA VAL A 165 -14.53 -20.25 7.05
C VAL A 165 -13.11 -20.83 7.13
N PHE A 166 -12.16 -20.07 7.68
CA PHE A 166 -10.77 -20.50 7.80
C PHE A 166 -10.51 -21.44 8.99
N GLU A 167 -11.50 -21.72 9.83
CA GLU A 167 -11.38 -22.59 11.01
C GLU A 167 -10.19 -22.23 11.93
N GLY A 168 -9.86 -20.94 12.02
CA GLY A 168 -8.75 -20.44 12.82
C GLY A 168 -7.35 -20.65 12.24
N ASP A 169 -7.22 -21.24 11.04
CA ASP A 169 -5.95 -21.41 10.32
C ASP A 169 -6.04 -20.85 8.89
N PRO A 170 -6.05 -19.52 8.73
CA PRO A 170 -6.11 -18.89 7.41
C PRO A 170 -4.90 -19.21 6.53
N ASP A 171 -3.74 -19.56 7.10
CA ASP A 171 -2.55 -19.94 6.31
C ASP A 171 -2.78 -21.23 5.53
N LYS A 172 -3.48 -22.21 6.12
CA LYS A 172 -3.83 -23.46 5.45
C LYS A 172 -5.16 -23.39 4.70
N ASN A 173 -6.12 -22.63 5.22
CA ASN A 173 -7.52 -22.72 4.80
C ASN A 173 -8.01 -21.52 3.97
N PHE A 174 -7.16 -20.56 3.61
CA PHE A 174 -7.60 -19.38 2.83
C PHE A 174 -8.34 -19.77 1.54
N ASN A 175 -7.93 -20.85 0.88
CA ASN A 175 -8.50 -21.34 -0.37
C ASN A 175 -9.85 -22.08 -0.21
N ARG A 176 -10.39 -22.16 1.02
CA ARG A 176 -11.77 -22.62 1.23
C ARG A 176 -12.79 -21.65 0.67
N ASP A 177 -12.42 -20.37 0.58
CA ASP A 177 -13.06 -19.47 -0.37
C ASP A 177 -12.36 -19.61 -1.73
N PRO A 178 -13.07 -20.09 -2.77
CA PRO A 178 -12.47 -20.34 -4.08
C PRO A 178 -11.96 -19.08 -4.77
N LEU A 179 -12.32 -17.88 -4.31
CA LEU A 179 -11.88 -16.61 -4.86
C LEU A 179 -10.60 -16.09 -4.19
N ILE A 180 -10.13 -16.73 -3.12
CA ILE A 180 -8.87 -16.38 -2.48
C ILE A 180 -7.77 -17.31 -3.00
N HIS A 181 -7.15 -16.90 -4.10
CA HIS A 181 -6.00 -17.63 -4.66
C HIS A 181 -4.68 -17.27 -3.98
N ASN A 182 -4.62 -16.15 -3.25
CA ASN A 182 -3.41 -15.62 -2.65
C ASN A 182 -3.64 -15.29 -1.18
N ARG A 183 -2.89 -15.98 -0.30
CA ARG A 183 -2.98 -15.83 1.16
C ARG A 183 -2.75 -14.39 1.64
N GLU A 184 -1.97 -13.59 0.91
CA GLU A 184 -1.62 -12.24 1.32
C GLU A 184 -2.80 -11.25 1.38
N LEU A 185 -3.91 -11.57 0.69
CA LEU A 185 -5.16 -10.81 0.75
C LEU A 185 -5.93 -11.00 2.06
N VAL A 186 -5.62 -12.07 2.83
CA VAL A 186 -6.22 -12.34 4.13
C VAL A 186 -5.39 -11.65 5.22
N ARG A 187 -5.97 -10.69 5.93
CA ARG A 187 -5.23 -9.84 6.88
C ARG A 187 -5.62 -10.11 8.33
N PRO A 188 -4.66 -10.06 9.27
CA PRO A 188 -4.97 -10.17 10.69
C PRO A 188 -5.87 -9.01 11.14
N VAL A 189 -6.78 -9.31 12.06
CA VAL A 189 -7.66 -8.33 12.68
C VAL A 189 -7.24 -8.16 14.14
N MET A 190 -7.00 -6.92 14.54
CA MET A 190 -6.72 -6.56 15.93
C MET A 190 -8.00 -6.02 16.57
N LEU A 191 -8.30 -6.43 17.79
CA LEU A 191 -9.31 -5.78 18.61
C LEU A 191 -8.62 -4.68 19.42
N VAL A 192 -9.12 -3.45 19.31
CA VAL A 192 -8.58 -2.25 19.96
C VAL A 192 -9.67 -1.54 20.76
N GLY A 193 -9.28 -0.79 21.78
CA GLY A 193 -10.21 -0.04 22.65
C GLY A 193 -10.53 -0.75 23.96
N ASP A 194 -11.43 -0.14 24.73
CA ASP A 194 -11.86 -0.66 26.03
C ASP A 194 -12.94 -1.73 25.86
N PRO A 195 -13.15 -2.65 26.82
CA PRO A 195 -14.16 -3.71 26.70
C PRO A 195 -15.60 -3.24 26.43
N LYS A 196 -15.91 -1.97 26.73
CA LYS A 196 -17.22 -1.35 26.49
C LYS A 196 -17.32 -0.64 25.13
N ASP A 197 -16.20 -0.46 24.44
CA ASP A 197 -16.08 0.24 23.16
C ASP A 197 -14.93 -0.38 22.35
N ILE A 198 -15.06 -1.68 22.05
CA ILE A 198 -14.09 -2.43 21.26
C ILE A 198 -14.34 -2.15 19.77
N HIS A 199 -13.27 -1.92 19.02
CA HIS A 199 -13.27 -1.75 17.57
C HIS A 199 -12.33 -2.78 16.93
N ALA A 200 -12.66 -3.25 15.73
CA ALA A 200 -11.77 -4.04 14.90
C ALA A 200 -10.82 -3.09 14.15
N ALA A 201 -9.57 -3.50 13.97
CA ALA A 201 -8.57 -2.75 13.22
C ALA A 201 -7.79 -3.67 12.28
N VAL A 202 -7.63 -3.26 11.03
CA VAL A 202 -6.92 -4.02 10.00
C VAL A 202 -5.96 -3.12 9.24
N ASN A 203 -4.77 -3.65 8.95
CA ASN A 203 -3.80 -3.03 8.06
C ASN A 203 -3.69 -3.81 6.74
N PHE A 204 -3.82 -3.10 5.62
CA PHE A 204 -3.73 -3.66 4.28
C PHE A 204 -2.88 -2.78 3.35
N GLU A 205 -1.61 -3.13 3.23
CA GLU A 205 -0.70 -2.50 2.29
C GLU A 205 -0.95 -2.99 0.85
N LEU A 206 -0.89 -2.05 -0.10
CA LEU A 206 -1.16 -2.28 -1.51
C LEU A 206 0.09 -1.94 -2.33
N CYS A 207 0.42 -2.78 -3.30
CA CYS A 207 1.55 -2.62 -4.21
C CYS A 207 1.05 -2.58 -5.65
N LEU A 208 1.24 -1.46 -6.34
CA LEU A 208 0.82 -1.26 -7.72
C LEU A 208 1.94 -1.58 -8.70
N GLU A 209 1.57 -2.24 -9.79
CA GLU A 209 2.46 -2.49 -10.92
C GLU A 209 2.57 -1.25 -11.81
N ARG A 210 3.78 -0.90 -12.24
CA ARG A 210 4.02 0.18 -13.20
C ARG A 210 3.60 -0.26 -14.62
N VAL A 211 3.19 0.70 -15.44
CA VAL A 211 2.94 0.50 -16.89
C VAL A 211 4.25 0.53 -17.66
#